data_AF-A1A631-F1
#
_entry.id   AF-A1A631-F1
#
_cell.length_a   1.000
_cell.length_b   1.000
_cell.length_c   1.000
_cell.angle_alpha   90.00
_cell.angle_beta   90.00
_cell.angle_gamma   90.00
#
_symmetry.space_group_name_H-M   'P 1'
#
loop_
_entity.id
_entity.type
_entity.pdbx_description
1 polymer ?
#
loop_
_entity_poly.entity_id
_entity_poly.type
_entity_poly.pdbx_seq_one_letter_code
_entity_poly.pdbx_strand_id
1 'polypeptide(L)'
;MAPAAGVRKKGAAAVGFPVPRALTDTIKGAWQNKQQLLTDPRHTALLGIFLCLAEVGVSHWVIQSVPYTEIDWKAYMDEVEGVLNGTYDYTQLKGETGPLVYPAGFVYIFSIFYYLTEHGSNIRLAQYIFAALYLLTLFLVFRIYVVTKKVPPYVFFFMCCASYRVHSIFLLRLFNDPVAMVILFFFINLLLQDHWNWACFFYSLAVSVKMNVLLLAPGLLYLLLCRFGLLRSIPKLCICAVLQVLLGLPFLLENPTGYLIRSFDFGRHFLFQWTVNWRFLPEFVFQHRAFHLALLTAHLAALLLFCVHRWPRSGQRTAEGLQ
;
A
#
# COMPACT_ATOMS: atom_id res chain seq x y z
N MET A 1 -33.08 -49.53 -63.69
CA MET A 1 -31.82 -50.03 -63.10
C MET A 1 -31.28 -48.98 -62.15
N ALA A 2 -31.32 -49.25 -60.84
CA ALA A 2 -30.65 -48.44 -59.85
C ALA A 2 -29.12 -48.61 -59.95
N PRO A 3 -28.34 -47.59 -59.55
CA PRO A 3 -27.12 -47.84 -58.81
C PRO A 3 -27.10 -47.09 -57.47
N ALA A 4 -26.35 -47.68 -56.54
CA ALA A 4 -26.40 -47.44 -55.11
C ALA A 4 -25.45 -46.32 -54.62
N ALA A 5 -25.83 -45.80 -53.44
CA ALA A 5 -25.05 -45.28 -52.33
C ALA A 5 -23.65 -44.66 -52.56
N GLY A 6 -23.56 -43.35 -52.26
CA GLY A 6 -22.32 -42.66 -51.92
C GLY A 6 -22.46 -41.91 -50.58
N VAL A 7 -21.81 -42.43 -49.55
CA VAL A 7 -21.71 -41.84 -48.20
C VAL A 7 -20.93 -40.52 -48.27
N ARG A 8 -21.52 -39.41 -47.79
CA ARG A 8 -20.80 -38.13 -47.61
C ARG A 8 -20.76 -37.75 -46.13
N LYS A 9 -19.54 -37.77 -45.57
CA LYS A 9 -19.18 -37.42 -44.20
C LYS A 9 -19.63 -35.99 -43.83
N LYS A 10 -20.30 -35.84 -42.69
CA LYS A 10 -20.52 -34.55 -42.01
C LYS A 10 -19.17 -34.03 -41.48
N GLY A 11 -18.66 -32.94 -42.08
CA GLY A 11 -17.57 -32.14 -41.51
C GLY A 11 -18.12 -31.24 -40.41
N ALA A 12 -17.52 -31.32 -39.23
CA ALA A 12 -17.90 -30.58 -38.03
C ALA A 12 -17.76 -29.07 -38.21
N ALA A 13 -18.79 -28.33 -37.78
CA ALA A 13 -18.74 -26.88 -37.64
C ALA A 13 -17.80 -26.53 -36.47
N ALA A 14 -16.72 -25.81 -36.76
CA ALA A 14 -15.89 -25.20 -35.74
C ALA A 14 -16.68 -24.07 -35.07
N VAL A 15 -17.06 -24.28 -33.81
CA VAL A 15 -17.68 -23.26 -32.96
C VAL A 15 -16.60 -22.26 -32.56
N GLY A 16 -16.47 -21.19 -33.34
CA GLY A 16 -15.69 -20.02 -32.96
C GLY A 16 -16.39 -19.29 -31.82
N PHE A 17 -15.77 -19.24 -30.64
CA PHE A 17 -16.22 -18.37 -29.56
C PHE A 17 -16.19 -16.91 -30.04
N PRO A 18 -17.29 -16.15 -29.90
CA PRO A 18 -17.29 -14.74 -30.28
C PRO A 18 -16.44 -13.95 -29.27
N VAL A 19 -15.26 -13.52 -29.71
CA VAL A 19 -14.51 -12.45 -29.04
C VAL A 19 -15.38 -11.20 -29.07
N PRO A 20 -15.56 -10.47 -27.96
CA PRO A 20 -16.41 -9.27 -27.95
C PRO A 20 -15.85 -8.24 -28.94
N ARG A 21 -16.61 -7.90 -29.99
CA ARG A 21 -16.26 -6.89 -31.01
C ARG A 21 -15.82 -5.55 -30.40
N ALA A 22 -16.34 -5.22 -29.22
CA ALA A 22 -15.95 -4.03 -28.46
C ALA A 22 -14.45 -3.98 -28.13
N LEU A 23 -13.82 -5.11 -27.81
CA LEU A 23 -12.38 -5.15 -27.48
C LEU A 23 -11.53 -4.95 -28.74
N THR A 24 -11.91 -5.61 -29.84
CA THR A 24 -11.18 -5.55 -31.11
C THR A 24 -11.28 -4.17 -31.78
N ASP A 25 -12.45 -3.52 -31.70
CA ASP A 25 -12.65 -2.18 -32.28
C ASP A 25 -11.93 -1.10 -31.47
N THR A 26 -11.86 -1.26 -30.14
CA THR A 26 -11.05 -0.40 -29.26
C THR A 26 -9.56 -0.54 -29.56
N ILE A 27 -9.07 -1.76 -29.79
CA ILE A 27 -7.66 -2.03 -30.14
C ILE A 27 -7.31 -1.46 -31.52
N LYS A 28 -8.24 -1.52 -32.50
CA LYS A 28 -8.03 -0.99 -33.85
C LYS A 28 -8.02 0.55 -33.89
N GLY A 29 -8.90 1.20 -33.12
CA GLY A 29 -8.91 2.66 -32.97
C GLY A 29 -7.69 3.21 -32.20
N ALA A 30 -7.26 2.48 -31.17
CA ALA A 30 -6.06 2.76 -30.39
C ALA A 30 -4.76 2.80 -31.23
N TRP A 31 -4.67 1.98 -32.28
CA TRP A 31 -3.48 1.89 -33.14
C TRP A 31 -3.33 3.07 -34.11
N GLN A 32 -4.44 3.70 -34.53
CA GLN A 32 -4.42 4.81 -35.49
C GLN A 32 -3.95 6.14 -34.89
N ASN A 33 -4.03 6.31 -33.57
CA ASN A 33 -3.57 7.52 -32.86
C ASN A 33 -2.69 7.16 -31.64
N LYS A 34 -1.43 6.77 -31.88
CA LYS A 34 -0.44 6.47 -30.83
C LYS A 34 -0.31 7.57 -29.76
N GLN A 35 -0.54 8.83 -30.12
CA GLN A 35 -0.53 9.96 -29.18
C GLN A 35 -1.76 10.01 -28.26
N GLN A 36 -2.93 9.53 -28.70
CA GLN A 36 -4.15 9.49 -27.87
C GLN A 36 -4.09 8.35 -26.84
N LEU A 37 -3.38 7.25 -27.13
CA LEU A 37 -3.21 6.15 -26.17
C LEU A 37 -2.45 6.57 -24.90
N LEU A 38 -1.49 7.49 -25.06
CA LEU A 38 -0.62 7.96 -23.98
C LEU A 38 -1.20 9.16 -23.21
N THR A 39 -2.20 9.85 -23.78
CA THR A 39 -2.74 11.10 -23.25
C THR A 39 -4.20 11.01 -22.83
N ASP A 40 -5.02 10.14 -23.44
CA ASP A 40 -6.44 10.01 -23.12
C ASP A 40 -6.66 9.13 -21.87
N PRO A 41 -7.25 9.68 -20.79
CA PRO A 41 -7.57 8.93 -19.58
C PRO A 41 -8.44 7.68 -19.79
N ARG A 42 -9.15 7.57 -20.93
CA ARG A 42 -9.99 6.40 -21.26
C ARG A 42 -9.18 5.12 -21.50
N HIS A 43 -7.93 5.25 -21.98
CA HIS A 43 -7.06 4.10 -22.23
C HIS A 43 -6.20 3.71 -21.03
N THR A 44 -6.24 4.51 -19.95
CA THR A 44 -5.46 4.30 -18.71
C THR A 44 -5.69 2.92 -18.08
N ALA A 45 -6.93 2.42 -18.10
CA ALA A 45 -7.25 1.13 -17.49
C ALA A 45 -6.60 -0.04 -18.25
N LEU A 46 -6.65 0.00 -19.58
CA LEU A 46 -6.03 -1.02 -20.44
C LEU A 46 -4.51 -0.99 -20.30
N LEU A 47 -3.91 0.21 -20.31
CA LEU A 47 -2.47 0.37 -20.09
C LEU A 47 -2.05 -0.13 -18.70
N GLY A 48 -2.82 0.19 -17.66
CA GLY A 48 -2.57 -0.28 -16.30
C GLY A 48 -2.60 -1.81 -16.19
N ILE A 49 -3.55 -2.49 -16.83
CA ILE A 49 -3.60 -3.96 -16.87
C ILE A 49 -2.35 -4.52 -17.56
N PHE A 50 -1.97 -3.98 -18.72
CA PHE A 50 -0.79 -4.41 -19.44
C PHE A 50 0.49 -4.23 -18.61
N LEU A 51 0.64 -3.07 -17.96
CA LEU A 51 1.78 -2.80 -17.08
C LEU A 51 1.79 -3.74 -15.88
N CYS A 52 0.66 -3.99 -15.22
CA CYS A 52 0.59 -4.98 -14.14
C CYS A 52 1.03 -6.38 -14.59
N LEU A 53 0.64 -6.82 -15.80
CA LEU A 53 1.07 -8.11 -16.34
C LEU A 53 2.57 -8.13 -16.66
N ALA A 54 3.11 -7.05 -17.21
CA ALA A 54 4.55 -6.93 -17.45
C ALA A 54 5.34 -6.99 -16.13
N GLU A 55 4.82 -6.36 -15.09
CA GLU A 55 5.42 -6.33 -13.75
C GLU A 55 5.43 -7.71 -13.06
N VAL A 56 4.52 -8.63 -13.41
CA VAL A 56 4.61 -10.03 -12.99
C VAL A 56 5.92 -10.65 -13.51
N GLY A 57 6.21 -10.46 -14.79
CA GLY A 57 7.43 -10.95 -15.42
C GLY A 57 8.69 -10.33 -14.84
N VAL A 58 8.68 -9.00 -14.63
CA VAL A 58 9.79 -8.27 -13.99
C VAL A 58 10.02 -8.75 -12.57
N SER A 59 8.97 -8.87 -11.75
CA SER A 59 9.07 -9.33 -10.37
C SER A 59 9.64 -10.74 -10.29
N HIS A 60 9.17 -11.65 -11.14
CA HIS A 60 9.72 -13.01 -11.23
C HIS A 60 11.19 -13.00 -11.66
N TRP A 61 11.55 -12.21 -12.68
CA TRP A 61 12.92 -12.09 -13.14
C TRP A 61 13.85 -11.54 -12.06
N VAL A 62 13.44 -10.51 -11.32
CA VAL A 62 14.22 -9.95 -10.20
C VAL A 62 14.46 -10.99 -9.12
N ILE A 63 13.42 -11.75 -8.72
CA ILE A 63 13.53 -12.80 -7.70
C ILE A 63 14.52 -13.90 -8.13
N GLN A 64 14.58 -14.26 -9.41
CA GLN A 64 15.53 -15.27 -9.89
C GLN A 64 16.94 -14.73 -10.12
N SER A 65 17.07 -13.46 -10.52
CA SER A 65 18.32 -12.91 -11.05
C SER A 65 19.11 -12.09 -10.04
N VAL A 66 18.47 -11.57 -8.99
CA VAL A 66 19.10 -10.68 -8.01
C VAL A 66 19.14 -11.37 -6.65
N PRO A 67 20.30 -11.43 -5.98
CA PRO A 67 20.40 -12.04 -4.67
C PRO A 67 19.57 -11.29 -3.63
N TYR A 68 18.92 -12.06 -2.76
CA TYR A 68 18.24 -11.54 -1.59
C TYR A 68 19.21 -10.81 -0.66
N THR A 69 18.76 -9.71 -0.05
CA THR A 69 19.55 -8.92 0.91
C THR A 69 18.83 -8.89 2.25
N GLU A 70 19.35 -9.65 3.20
CA GLU A 70 18.83 -9.68 4.57
C GLU A 70 19.05 -8.33 5.25
N ILE A 71 17.99 -7.77 5.82
CA ILE A 71 18.06 -6.58 6.67
C ILE A 71 17.20 -6.82 7.91
N ASP A 72 15.89 -6.94 7.75
CA ASP A 72 14.96 -7.02 8.88
C ASP A 72 14.13 -8.32 8.92
N TRP A 73 14.16 -9.16 7.88
CA TRP A 73 13.27 -10.33 7.80
C TRP A 73 13.50 -11.29 8.96
N LYS A 74 14.76 -11.65 9.24
CA LYS A 74 15.09 -12.50 10.40
C LYS A 74 14.64 -11.88 11.71
N ALA A 75 14.92 -10.60 11.91
CA ALA A 75 14.50 -9.89 13.11
C ALA A 75 12.97 -9.92 13.27
N TYR A 76 12.21 -9.77 12.18
CA TYR A 76 10.75 -9.91 12.21
C TYR A 76 10.30 -11.32 12.62
N MET A 77 10.98 -12.36 12.14
CA MET A 77 10.66 -13.75 12.51
C MET A 77 10.97 -14.00 13.99
N ASP A 78 12.11 -13.53 14.50
CA ASP A 78 12.50 -13.67 15.91
C ASP A 78 11.51 -12.94 16.84
N GLU A 79 11.14 -11.71 16.50
CA GLU A 79 10.18 -10.90 17.26
C GLU A 79 8.81 -11.60 17.35
N VAL A 80 8.36 -12.17 16.24
CA VAL A 80 7.09 -12.90 16.17
C VAL A 80 7.17 -14.24 16.90
N GLU A 81 8.27 -14.97 16.76
CA GLU A 81 8.50 -16.23 17.47
C GLU A 81 8.45 -16.02 18.99
N GLY A 82 9.01 -14.92 19.50
CA GLY A 82 8.89 -14.54 20.92
C GLY A 82 7.44 -14.46 21.40
N VAL A 83 6.56 -13.86 20.59
CA VAL A 83 5.12 -13.79 20.90
C VAL A 83 4.45 -15.15 20.82
N LEU A 84 4.76 -15.93 19.77
CA LEU A 84 4.21 -17.29 19.61
C LEU A 84 4.63 -18.24 20.74
N ASN A 85 5.79 -17.99 21.35
CA ASN A 85 6.28 -18.70 22.54
C ASN A 85 5.70 -18.16 23.86
N GLY A 86 4.76 -17.21 23.81
CA GLY A 86 4.00 -16.72 24.97
C GLY A 86 4.53 -15.44 25.60
N THR A 87 5.48 -14.74 24.97
CA THR A 87 5.99 -13.46 25.49
C THR A 87 5.12 -12.30 24.97
N TYR A 88 4.26 -11.74 25.83
CA TYR A 88 3.39 -10.60 25.49
C TYR A 88 3.94 -9.26 26.00
N ASP A 89 5.06 -9.24 26.71
CA ASP A 89 5.71 -8.00 27.12
C ASP A 89 6.61 -7.45 26.00
N TYR A 90 6.17 -6.38 25.35
CA TYR A 90 6.89 -5.69 24.28
C TYR A 90 8.29 -5.21 24.68
N THR A 91 8.59 -5.06 25.97
CA THR A 91 9.93 -4.68 26.42
C THR A 91 10.96 -5.80 26.29
N GLN A 92 10.48 -7.05 26.16
CA GLN A 92 11.29 -8.27 26.06
C GLN A 92 11.41 -8.78 24.63
N LEU A 93 10.51 -8.35 23.73
CA LEU A 93 10.51 -8.73 22.31
C LEU A 93 11.58 -7.96 21.52
N LYS A 94 12.54 -8.69 20.96
CA LYS A 94 13.64 -8.15 20.15
C LYS A 94 14.15 -9.19 19.16
N GLY A 95 14.54 -8.74 17.97
CA GLY A 95 15.31 -9.51 17.01
C GLY A 95 16.78 -9.06 16.94
N GLU A 96 17.54 -9.61 16.00
CA GLU A 96 18.95 -9.24 15.78
C GLU A 96 19.16 -7.74 15.52
N THR A 97 18.20 -7.07 14.87
CA THR A 97 18.31 -5.64 14.51
C THR A 97 17.77 -4.69 15.57
N GLY A 98 17.20 -5.20 16.66
CA GLY A 98 16.73 -4.38 17.78
C GLY A 98 15.39 -4.81 18.37
N PRO A 99 14.79 -3.97 19.22
CA PRO A 99 13.51 -4.25 19.86
C PRO A 99 12.34 -4.13 18.87
N LEU A 100 11.28 -4.88 19.14
CA LEU A 100 10.02 -4.75 18.42
C LEU A 100 9.45 -3.34 18.61
N VAL A 101 9.29 -2.62 17.50
CA VAL A 101 8.77 -1.24 17.48
C VAL A 101 7.60 -1.04 16.54
N TYR A 102 6.91 -2.13 16.23
CA TYR A 102 5.73 -2.13 15.39
C TYR A 102 4.52 -2.51 16.22
N PRO A 103 3.32 -1.94 15.98
CA PRO A 103 2.15 -2.30 16.76
C PRO A 103 1.66 -3.72 16.47
N ALA A 104 0.66 -4.16 17.25
CA ALA A 104 0.21 -5.56 17.26
C ALA A 104 -0.23 -6.13 15.90
N GLY A 105 -0.71 -5.30 14.98
CA GLY A 105 -1.10 -5.74 13.64
C GLY A 105 0.07 -6.32 12.84
N PHE A 106 1.28 -5.80 13.04
CA PHE A 106 2.49 -6.38 12.47
C PHE A 106 2.69 -7.82 12.96
N VAL A 107 2.62 -8.03 14.27
CA VAL A 107 2.83 -9.34 14.89
C VAL A 107 1.89 -10.37 14.27
N TYR A 108 0.59 -10.08 14.21
CA TYR A 108 -0.39 -11.04 13.69
C TYR A 108 -0.20 -11.37 12.21
N ILE A 109 0.08 -10.37 11.37
CA ILE A 109 0.31 -10.62 9.94
C ILE A 109 1.61 -11.40 9.73
N PHE A 110 2.67 -11.03 10.43
CA PHE A 110 3.95 -11.71 10.30
C PHE A 110 3.95 -13.09 10.98
N SER A 111 3.07 -13.38 11.95
CA SER A 111 2.80 -14.76 12.42
C SER A 111 2.25 -15.64 11.29
N ILE A 112 1.37 -15.10 10.45
CA ILE A 112 0.88 -15.84 9.28
C ILE A 112 2.05 -16.14 8.33
N PHE A 113 2.90 -15.14 8.06
CA PHE A 113 4.07 -15.33 7.20
C PHE A 113 5.08 -16.32 7.80
N TYR A 114 5.30 -16.27 9.11
CA TYR A 114 6.15 -17.19 9.85
C TYR A 114 5.73 -18.65 9.60
N TYR A 115 4.45 -18.98 9.77
CA TYR A 115 3.97 -20.34 9.51
C TYR A 115 3.99 -20.71 8.02
N LEU A 116 3.64 -19.79 7.12
CA LEU A 116 3.63 -20.06 5.68
C LEU A 116 5.03 -20.33 5.12
N THR A 117 6.07 -19.72 5.71
CA THR A 117 7.44 -19.74 5.18
C THR A 117 8.35 -20.69 5.96
N GLU A 118 7.79 -21.73 6.58
CA GLU A 118 8.54 -22.71 7.37
C GLU A 118 9.38 -22.01 8.45
N HIS A 119 8.71 -21.22 9.29
CA HIS A 119 9.32 -20.43 10.36
C HIS A 119 10.31 -19.37 9.85
N GLY A 120 10.07 -18.82 8.66
CA GLY A 120 10.92 -17.78 8.06
C GLY A 120 12.11 -18.30 7.26
N SER A 121 12.34 -19.62 7.21
CA SER A 121 13.46 -20.22 6.49
C SER A 121 13.28 -20.22 4.97
N ASN A 122 12.03 -20.32 4.49
CA ASN A 122 11.71 -20.35 3.06
C ASN A 122 11.63 -18.93 2.48
N ILE A 123 12.80 -18.30 2.30
CA ILE A 123 12.93 -16.93 1.78
C ILE A 123 12.33 -16.81 0.38
N ARG A 124 12.47 -17.84 -0.47
CA ARG A 124 11.95 -17.80 -1.84
C ARG A 124 10.42 -17.69 -1.85
N LEU A 125 9.73 -18.43 -0.98
CA LEU A 125 8.29 -18.30 -0.82
C LEU A 125 7.92 -16.91 -0.27
N ALA A 126 8.68 -16.39 0.69
CA ALA A 126 8.49 -15.03 1.21
C ALA A 126 8.59 -13.98 0.08
N GLN A 127 9.61 -14.07 -0.79
CA GLN A 127 9.76 -13.17 -1.93
C GLN A 127 8.55 -13.19 -2.88
N TYR A 128 7.95 -14.36 -3.12
CA TYR A 128 6.73 -14.45 -3.94
C TYR A 128 5.48 -13.90 -3.23
N ILE A 129 5.36 -14.08 -1.92
CA ILE A 129 4.30 -13.41 -1.13
C ILE A 129 4.44 -11.89 -1.27
N PHE A 130 5.66 -11.37 -1.13
CA PHE A 130 5.93 -9.94 -1.29
C PHE A 130 5.77 -9.44 -2.73
N ALA A 131 6.03 -10.28 -3.74
CA ALA A 131 5.69 -9.97 -5.12
C ALA A 131 4.18 -9.81 -5.32
N ALA A 132 3.37 -10.67 -4.70
CA ALA A 132 1.92 -10.52 -4.73
C ALA A 132 1.47 -9.22 -4.04
N LEU A 133 2.07 -8.87 -2.89
CA LEU A 133 1.81 -7.58 -2.22
C LEU A 133 2.20 -6.39 -3.09
N TYR A 134 3.32 -6.47 -3.81
CA TYR A 134 3.76 -5.44 -4.74
C TYR A 134 2.76 -5.24 -5.88
N LEU A 135 2.36 -6.32 -6.55
CA LEU A 135 1.41 -6.28 -7.66
C LEU A 135 0.03 -5.77 -7.19
N LEU A 136 -0.41 -6.17 -6.00
CA LEU A 136 -1.64 -5.66 -5.40
C LEU A 136 -1.54 -4.16 -5.09
N THR A 137 -0.41 -3.70 -4.54
CA THR A 137 -0.14 -2.28 -4.32
C THR A 137 -0.25 -1.50 -5.63
N LEU A 138 0.44 -1.97 -6.67
CA LEU A 138 0.44 -1.34 -7.98
C LEU A 138 -0.97 -1.26 -8.57
N PHE A 139 -1.73 -2.36 -8.50
CA PHE A 139 -3.12 -2.40 -8.95
C PHE A 139 -3.99 -1.37 -8.21
N LEU A 140 -3.89 -1.29 -6.88
CA LEU A 140 -4.66 -0.33 -6.08
C LEU A 140 -4.29 1.13 -6.40
N VAL A 141 -3.01 1.40 -6.65
CA VAL A 141 -2.52 2.72 -7.07
C VAL A 141 -3.08 3.08 -8.45
N PHE A 142 -2.99 2.18 -9.42
CA PHE A 142 -3.55 2.39 -10.75
C PHE A 142 -5.05 2.64 -10.72
N ARG A 143 -5.78 1.89 -9.89
CA ARG A 143 -7.21 2.10 -9.71
C ARG A 143 -7.54 3.50 -9.20
N ILE A 144 -6.77 4.05 -8.26
CA ILE A 144 -6.96 5.44 -7.78
C ILE A 144 -6.82 6.42 -8.94
N TYR A 145 -5.80 6.28 -9.77
CA TYR A 145 -5.59 7.16 -10.92
C TYR A 145 -6.67 7.01 -12.00
N VAL A 146 -7.12 5.79 -12.27
CA VAL A 146 -8.22 5.51 -13.22
C VAL A 146 -9.53 6.13 -12.74
N VAL A 147 -9.84 6.01 -11.45
CA VAL A 147 -11.07 6.57 -10.86
C VAL A 147 -11.02 8.11 -10.84
N THR A 148 -9.88 8.69 -10.48
CA THR A 148 -9.75 10.15 -10.36
C THR A 148 -9.64 10.86 -11.71
N LYS A 149 -9.15 10.17 -12.76
CA LYS A 149 -8.98 10.70 -14.14
C LYS A 149 -8.17 12.02 -14.19
N LYS A 150 -7.28 12.25 -13.22
CA LYS A 150 -6.49 13.49 -13.11
C LYS A 150 -5.11 13.39 -13.74
N VAL A 151 -4.60 12.18 -13.92
CA VAL A 151 -3.22 11.95 -14.35
C VAL A 151 -3.19 11.27 -15.71
N PRO A 152 -2.38 11.77 -16.67
CA PRO A 152 -2.23 11.15 -17.98
C PRO A 152 -1.63 9.72 -17.92
N PRO A 153 -2.02 8.83 -18.85
CA PRO A 153 -1.53 7.44 -18.90
C PRO A 153 0.00 7.29 -18.95
N TYR A 154 0.74 8.19 -19.62
CA TYR A 154 2.20 8.09 -19.72
C TYR A 154 2.92 8.09 -18.36
N VAL A 155 2.31 8.66 -17.31
CA VAL A 155 2.90 8.68 -15.96
C VAL A 155 3.00 7.27 -15.38
N PHE A 156 2.12 6.35 -15.78
CA PHE A 156 2.12 4.97 -15.31
C PHE A 156 3.38 4.22 -15.75
N PHE A 157 3.88 4.54 -16.95
CA PHE A 157 5.14 3.98 -17.45
C PHE A 157 6.30 4.37 -16.52
N PHE A 158 6.41 5.65 -16.14
CA PHE A 158 7.45 6.09 -15.21
C PHE A 158 7.26 5.49 -13.81
N MET A 159 6.01 5.34 -13.35
CA MET A 159 5.73 4.69 -12.06
C MET A 159 6.19 3.23 -12.02
N CYS A 160 6.11 2.48 -13.12
CA CYS A 160 6.66 1.12 -13.19
C CYS A 160 8.19 1.13 -13.40
N CYS A 161 8.67 1.82 -14.44
CA CYS A 161 10.05 1.73 -14.88
C CYS A 161 11.06 2.47 -13.98
N ALA A 162 10.66 3.52 -13.26
CA ALA A 162 11.54 4.24 -12.34
C ALA A 162 11.55 3.66 -10.92
N SER A 163 10.78 2.59 -10.67
CA SER A 163 10.53 2.05 -9.33
C SER A 163 11.58 1.04 -8.84
N TYR A 164 12.85 1.18 -9.24
CA TYR A 164 13.92 0.27 -8.79
C TYR A 164 13.98 0.11 -7.26
N ARG A 165 13.84 1.23 -6.53
CA ARG A 165 13.86 1.21 -5.06
C ARG A 165 12.65 0.47 -4.47
N VAL A 166 11.48 0.56 -5.11
CA VAL A 166 10.26 -0.13 -4.66
C VAL A 166 10.42 -1.64 -4.85
N HIS A 167 10.92 -2.09 -6.01
CA HIS A 167 11.25 -3.49 -6.24
C HIS A 167 12.21 -4.04 -5.18
N SER A 168 13.25 -3.26 -4.84
CA SER A 168 14.19 -3.66 -3.79
C SER A 168 13.54 -3.76 -2.41
N ILE A 169 12.67 -2.81 -2.03
CA ILE A 169 11.95 -2.81 -0.75
C ILE A 169 11.01 -4.01 -0.64
N PHE A 170 10.21 -4.26 -1.66
CA PHE A 170 9.24 -5.37 -1.65
C PHE A 170 9.93 -6.72 -1.81
N LEU A 171 10.71 -6.92 -2.89
CA LEU A 171 11.13 -8.25 -3.34
C LEU A 171 12.45 -8.73 -2.74
N LEU A 172 13.33 -7.82 -2.33
CA LEU A 172 14.71 -8.17 -1.94
C LEU A 172 15.02 -7.96 -0.46
N ARG A 173 14.20 -7.16 0.25
CA ARG A 173 14.40 -6.85 1.67
C ARG A 173 13.26 -7.29 2.57
N LEU A 174 12.08 -7.55 2.01
CA LEU A 174 10.90 -8.08 2.71
C LEU A 174 10.47 -7.21 3.91
N PHE A 175 10.56 -5.88 3.77
CA PHE A 175 10.21 -4.94 4.85
C PHE A 175 8.72 -4.98 5.22
N ASN A 176 8.36 -4.54 6.42
CA ASN A 176 6.94 -4.46 6.78
C ASN A 176 6.17 -3.32 6.09
N ASP A 177 6.84 -2.30 5.54
CA ASP A 177 6.21 -1.18 4.83
C ASP A 177 5.27 -1.65 3.70
N PRO A 178 5.68 -2.55 2.79
CA PRO A 178 4.80 -3.21 1.83
C PRO A 178 3.40 -3.57 2.33
N VAL A 179 3.33 -4.28 3.47
CA VAL A 179 2.06 -4.73 4.04
C VAL A 179 1.20 -3.53 4.44
N ALA A 180 1.78 -2.58 5.17
CA ALA A 180 1.08 -1.37 5.59
C ALA A 180 0.60 -0.53 4.40
N MET A 181 1.41 -0.44 3.33
CA MET A 181 1.08 0.34 2.14
C MET A 181 -0.05 -0.30 1.31
N VAL A 182 -0.10 -1.63 1.18
CA VAL A 182 -1.23 -2.32 0.52
C VAL A 182 -2.54 -1.96 1.22
N ILE A 183 -2.57 -2.09 2.55
CA ILE A 183 -3.75 -1.82 3.37
C ILE A 183 -4.14 -0.34 3.26
N LEU A 184 -3.14 0.56 3.26
CA LEU A 184 -3.35 1.99 3.09
C LEU A 184 -3.97 2.34 1.73
N PHE A 185 -3.43 1.81 0.62
CA PHE A 185 -4.00 2.07 -0.70
C PHE A 185 -5.39 1.45 -0.86
N PHE A 186 -5.66 0.33 -0.18
CA PHE A 186 -7.00 -0.25 -0.13
C PHE A 186 -7.98 0.68 0.61
N PHE A 187 -7.57 1.25 1.75
CA PHE A 187 -8.31 2.29 2.46
C PHE A 187 -8.65 3.48 1.56
N ILE A 188 -7.69 4.01 0.80
CA ILE A 188 -7.94 5.13 -0.12
C ILE A 188 -8.96 4.74 -1.19
N ASN A 189 -8.86 3.53 -1.73
CA ASN A 189 -9.82 3.00 -2.70
C ASN A 189 -11.25 2.91 -2.14
N LEU A 190 -11.40 2.56 -0.86
CA LEU A 190 -12.69 2.56 -0.16
C LEU A 190 -13.23 3.97 0.07
N LEU A 191 -12.38 4.95 0.39
CA LEU A 191 -12.77 6.35 0.49
C LEU A 191 -13.32 6.88 -0.84
N LEU A 192 -12.65 6.55 -1.95
CA LEU A 192 -13.11 6.92 -3.30
C LEU A 192 -14.46 6.29 -3.68
N GLN A 193 -14.89 5.24 -2.99
CA GLN A 193 -16.18 4.57 -3.18
C GLN A 193 -17.22 4.95 -2.12
N ASP A 194 -16.97 5.99 -1.32
CA ASP A 194 -17.85 6.41 -0.22
C ASP A 194 -18.09 5.31 0.86
N HIS A 195 -17.19 4.33 0.99
CA HIS A 195 -17.26 3.27 2.00
C HIS A 195 -16.50 3.65 3.29
N TRP A 196 -16.95 4.71 3.96
CA TRP A 196 -16.24 5.36 5.07
C TRP A 196 -16.02 4.50 6.33
N ASN A 197 -16.94 3.59 6.68
CA ASN A 197 -16.75 2.69 7.84
C ASN A 197 -15.57 1.74 7.61
N TRP A 198 -15.59 1.05 6.47
CA TRP A 198 -14.53 0.14 6.07
C TRP A 198 -13.21 0.88 5.87
N ALA A 199 -13.27 2.07 5.29
CA ALA A 199 -12.10 2.92 5.18
C ALA A 199 -11.45 3.18 6.56
N CYS A 200 -12.22 3.59 7.57
CA CYS A 200 -11.69 3.80 8.93
C CYS A 200 -11.13 2.52 9.56
N PHE A 201 -11.80 1.38 9.34
CA PHE A 201 -11.31 0.07 9.78
C PHE A 201 -9.94 -0.25 9.16
N PHE A 202 -9.81 -0.19 7.83
CA PHE A 202 -8.56 -0.50 7.14
C PHE A 202 -7.47 0.54 7.38
N TYR A 203 -7.82 1.82 7.56
CA TYR A 203 -6.87 2.83 8.01
C TYR A 203 -6.25 2.46 9.36
N SER A 204 -7.08 2.10 10.35
CA SER A 204 -6.59 1.67 11.65
C SER A 204 -5.79 0.36 11.56
N LEU A 205 -6.20 -0.58 10.70
CA LEU A 205 -5.41 -1.79 10.43
C LEU A 205 -4.02 -1.46 9.84
N ALA A 206 -3.92 -0.49 8.93
CA ALA A 206 -2.62 -0.08 8.39
C ALA A 206 -1.73 0.55 9.47
N VAL A 207 -2.32 1.38 10.35
CA VAL A 207 -1.62 1.95 11.52
C VAL A 207 -1.12 0.87 12.46
N SER A 208 -1.90 -0.21 12.68
CA SER A 208 -1.47 -1.30 13.57
C SER A 208 -0.34 -2.16 12.99
N VAL A 209 -0.07 -2.08 11.68
CA VAL A 209 1.12 -2.70 11.07
C VAL A 209 2.31 -1.76 11.13
N LYS A 210 2.13 -0.49 10.77
CA LYS A 210 3.21 0.50 10.81
C LYS A 210 2.70 1.88 11.23
N MET A 211 3.34 2.42 12.27
CA MET A 211 2.96 3.71 12.85
C MET A 211 3.04 4.90 11.88
N ASN A 212 3.85 4.82 10.82
CA ASN A 212 4.04 5.93 9.87
C ASN A 212 2.73 6.35 9.18
N VAL A 213 1.76 5.45 9.10
CA VAL A 213 0.44 5.73 8.54
C VAL A 213 -0.33 6.75 9.39
N LEU A 214 0.01 6.94 10.68
CA LEU A 214 -0.57 7.98 11.53
C LEU A 214 -0.38 9.39 10.96
N LEU A 215 0.63 9.61 10.12
CA LEU A 215 0.84 10.90 9.44
C LEU A 215 -0.35 11.30 8.55
N LEU A 216 -1.21 10.36 8.16
CA LEU A 216 -2.44 10.63 7.42
C LEU A 216 -3.65 10.95 8.32
N ALA A 217 -3.54 10.78 9.64
CA ALA A 217 -4.64 11.02 10.58
C ALA A 217 -5.26 12.43 10.47
N PRO A 218 -4.46 13.53 10.38
CA PRO A 218 -5.02 14.87 10.24
C PRO A 218 -5.85 15.03 8.97
N GLY A 219 -5.39 14.45 7.85
CA GLY A 219 -6.09 14.46 6.57
C GLY A 219 -7.40 13.68 6.63
N LEU A 220 -7.40 12.48 7.22
CA LEU A 220 -8.61 11.68 7.40
C LEU A 220 -9.62 12.38 8.31
N LEU A 221 -9.17 12.92 9.45
CA LEU A 221 -10.03 13.66 10.38
C LEU A 221 -10.70 14.84 9.68
N TYR A 222 -9.92 15.62 8.93
CA TYR A 222 -10.45 16.74 8.16
C TYR A 222 -11.52 16.30 7.15
N LEU A 223 -11.28 15.22 6.40
CA LEU A 223 -12.26 14.67 5.45
C LEU A 223 -13.54 14.19 6.14
N LEU A 224 -13.44 13.53 7.30
CA LEU A 224 -14.60 13.09 8.08
C LEU A 224 -15.42 14.28 8.57
N LEU A 225 -14.77 15.31 9.12
CA LEU A 225 -15.43 16.53 9.58
C LEU A 225 -16.13 17.27 8.44
N CYS A 226 -15.49 17.39 7.27
CA CYS A 226 -16.10 18.02 6.10
C CYS A 226 -17.30 17.22 5.56
N ARG A 227 -17.24 15.88 5.56
CA ARG A 227 -18.29 15.02 5.00
C ARG A 227 -19.47 14.83 5.95
N PHE A 228 -19.22 14.68 7.24
CA PHE A 228 -20.21 14.22 8.22
C PHE A 228 -20.45 15.21 9.38
N GLY A 229 -19.58 16.21 9.55
CA GLY A 229 -19.56 17.03 10.76
C GLY A 229 -19.04 16.28 11.99
N LEU A 230 -19.01 16.94 13.14
CA LEU A 230 -18.40 16.40 14.36
C LEU A 230 -19.11 15.15 14.89
N LEU A 231 -20.42 15.24 15.15
CA LEU A 231 -21.19 14.18 15.83
C LEU A 231 -21.18 12.85 15.06
N ARG A 232 -21.29 12.91 13.74
CA ARG A 232 -21.30 11.71 12.89
C ARG A 232 -19.90 11.17 12.57
N SER A 233 -18.85 11.96 12.85
CA SER A 233 -17.46 11.49 12.74
C SER A 233 -17.03 10.65 13.95
N ILE A 234 -17.61 10.90 15.13
CA ILE A 234 -17.32 10.15 16.37
C ILE A 234 -17.40 8.63 16.16
N PRO A 235 -18.51 8.03 15.67
CA PRO A 235 -18.57 6.57 15.49
C PRO A 235 -17.50 6.02 14.52
N LYS A 236 -17.06 6.82 13.54
CA LYS A 236 -15.99 6.43 12.60
C LYS A 236 -14.63 6.38 13.29
N LEU A 237 -14.36 7.37 14.14
CA LEU A 237 -13.17 7.41 14.98
C LEU A 237 -13.19 6.29 16.03
N CYS A 238 -14.36 5.95 16.57
CA CYS A 238 -14.53 4.81 17.47
C CYS A 238 -14.14 3.49 16.80
N ILE A 239 -14.48 3.27 15.52
CA ILE A 239 -14.02 2.09 14.76
C ILE A 239 -12.49 2.00 14.78
N CYS A 240 -11.80 3.11 14.54
CA CYS A 240 -10.34 3.14 14.56
C CYS A 240 -9.79 2.78 15.94
N ALA A 241 -10.32 3.41 17.00
CA ALA A 241 -9.85 3.22 18.38
C ALA A 241 -10.11 1.79 18.89
N VAL A 242 -11.32 1.27 18.67
CA VAL A 242 -11.69 -0.09 19.08
C VAL A 242 -10.77 -1.11 18.42
N LEU A 243 -10.47 -0.97 17.12
CA LEU A 243 -9.57 -1.90 16.45
C LEU A 243 -8.16 -1.89 17.06
N GLN A 244 -7.60 -0.71 17.39
CA GLN A 244 -6.29 -0.64 18.05
C GLN A 244 -6.28 -1.33 19.41
N VAL A 245 -7.33 -1.12 20.21
CA VAL A 245 -7.46 -1.75 21.52
C VAL A 245 -7.62 -3.26 21.39
N LEU A 246 -8.45 -3.73 20.45
CA LEU A 246 -8.68 -5.16 20.23
C LEU A 246 -7.40 -5.88 19.79
N LEU A 247 -6.66 -5.32 18.83
CA LEU A 247 -5.40 -5.90 18.37
C LEU A 247 -4.32 -5.80 19.47
N GLY A 248 -4.27 -4.69 20.21
CA GLY A 248 -3.30 -4.49 21.28
C GLY A 248 -3.61 -5.25 22.57
N LEU A 249 -4.82 -5.79 22.74
CA LEU A 249 -5.35 -6.27 24.01
C LEU A 249 -4.42 -7.24 24.77
N PRO A 250 -3.88 -8.32 24.18
CA PRO A 250 -3.03 -9.24 24.95
C PRO A 250 -1.77 -8.55 25.49
N PHE A 251 -1.19 -7.64 24.72
CA PHE A 251 0.01 -6.88 25.10
C PHE A 251 -0.30 -5.78 26.11
N LEU A 252 -1.49 -5.16 26.00
CA LEU A 252 -2.00 -4.17 26.94
C LEU A 252 -2.33 -4.78 28.30
N LEU A 253 -2.76 -6.04 28.36
CA LEU A 253 -3.03 -6.74 29.61
C LEU A 253 -1.73 -7.12 30.34
N GLU A 254 -0.69 -7.48 29.60
CA GLU A 254 0.61 -7.86 30.17
C GLU A 254 1.42 -6.64 30.64
N ASN A 255 1.67 -5.69 29.73
CA ASN A 255 2.42 -4.47 30.03
C ASN A 255 1.95 -3.29 29.17
N PRO A 256 0.91 -2.55 29.61
CA PRO A 256 0.34 -1.47 28.81
C PRO A 256 1.34 -0.35 28.53
N THR A 257 2.20 -0.02 29.49
CA THR A 257 3.22 1.03 29.31
C THR A 257 4.29 0.61 28.31
N GLY A 258 4.77 -0.64 28.41
CA GLY A 258 5.72 -1.23 27.50
C GLY A 258 5.19 -1.27 26.07
N TYR A 259 3.94 -1.72 25.89
CA TYR A 259 3.29 -1.74 24.58
C TYR A 259 3.21 -0.33 23.97
N LEU A 260 2.66 0.65 24.69
CA LEU A 260 2.46 2.00 24.13
C LEU A 260 3.78 2.70 23.77
N ILE A 261 4.81 2.57 24.60
CA ILE A 261 6.11 3.20 24.37
C ILE A 261 6.84 2.51 23.20
N ARG A 262 6.81 1.18 23.13
CA ARG A 262 7.54 0.44 22.08
C ARG A 262 6.84 0.47 20.73
N SER A 263 5.53 0.23 20.69
CA SER A 263 4.77 0.09 19.43
C SER A 263 4.71 1.38 18.59
N PHE A 264 4.77 2.55 19.22
CA PHE A 264 4.72 3.85 18.55
C PHE A 264 6.01 4.69 18.71
N ASP A 265 7.00 4.21 19.48
CA ASP A 265 8.35 4.77 19.73
C ASP A 265 8.57 6.24 19.34
N PHE A 266 7.78 7.15 19.92
CA PHE A 266 7.85 8.60 19.62
C PHE A 266 9.16 9.24 20.11
N GLY A 267 9.91 8.54 20.96
CA GLY A 267 11.21 8.97 21.48
C GLY A 267 12.37 8.66 20.55
N ARG A 268 12.14 7.93 19.45
CA ARG A 268 13.21 7.56 18.51
C ARG A 268 13.78 8.79 17.81
N HIS A 269 15.10 8.95 17.91
CA HIS A 269 15.85 9.97 17.19
C HIS A 269 16.35 9.45 15.85
N PHE A 270 16.19 10.25 14.79
CA PHE A 270 16.84 9.95 13.53
C PHE A 270 18.36 10.07 13.71
N LEU A 271 19.10 9.01 13.38
CA LEU A 271 20.55 9.04 13.44
C LEU A 271 21.09 9.72 12.18
N PHE A 272 22.06 10.62 12.36
CA PHE A 272 22.66 11.36 11.25
C PHE A 272 23.32 10.44 10.21
N GLN A 273 23.83 9.27 10.63
CA GLN A 273 24.40 8.29 9.70
C GLN A 273 23.38 7.73 8.69
N TRP A 274 22.09 7.72 9.03
CA TRP A 274 21.02 7.19 8.18
C TRP A 274 20.28 8.26 7.39
N THR A 275 20.66 9.54 7.54
CA THR A 275 19.99 10.62 6.81
C THR A 275 20.51 10.73 5.38
N VAL A 276 19.61 10.57 4.41
CA VAL A 276 19.92 10.76 2.99
C VAL A 276 19.63 12.21 2.58
N ASN A 277 18.43 12.71 2.90
CA ASN A 277 17.98 14.02 2.45
C ASN A 277 18.67 15.18 3.20
N TRP A 278 19.10 14.96 4.44
CA TRP A 278 19.74 16.00 5.27
C TRP A 278 21.26 15.84 5.37
N ARG A 279 21.88 15.04 4.49
CA ARG A 279 23.31 14.76 4.55
C ARG A 279 24.18 16.01 4.30
N PHE A 280 23.59 17.04 3.69
CA PHE A 280 24.23 18.34 3.47
C PHE A 280 24.32 19.20 4.75
N LEU A 281 23.52 18.89 5.79
CA LEU A 281 23.58 19.62 7.06
C LEU A 281 24.71 19.06 7.95
N PRO A 282 25.36 19.90 8.76
CA PRO A 282 26.23 19.41 9.83
C PRO A 282 25.45 18.58 10.85
N GLU A 283 26.10 17.56 11.42
CA GLU A 283 25.49 16.65 12.38
C GLU A 283 24.93 17.37 13.61
N PHE A 284 25.64 18.37 14.13
CA PHE A 284 25.20 19.16 15.28
C PHE A 284 23.91 19.93 15.01
N VAL A 285 23.66 20.35 13.76
CA VAL A 285 22.40 21.02 13.36
C VAL A 285 21.29 19.99 13.27
N PHE A 286 21.57 18.85 12.60
CA PHE A 286 20.59 17.79 12.41
C PHE A 286 20.08 17.23 13.73
N GLN A 287 20.96 17.02 14.71
CA GLN A 287 20.57 16.49 16.02
C GLN A 287 19.94 17.55 16.95
N HIS A 288 19.96 18.83 16.57
CA HIS A 288 19.50 19.91 17.44
C HIS A 288 17.98 19.88 17.62
N ARG A 289 17.49 19.91 18.87
CA ARG A 289 16.04 19.88 19.18
C ARG A 289 15.25 20.99 18.50
N ALA A 290 15.82 22.19 18.39
CA ALA A 290 15.16 23.30 17.70
C ALA A 290 14.96 23.03 16.20
N PHE A 291 15.87 22.30 15.55
CA PHE A 291 15.72 21.93 14.14
C PHE A 291 14.56 20.96 13.95
N HIS A 292 14.46 19.91 14.79
CA HIS A 292 13.32 18.99 14.78
C HIS A 292 11.98 19.69 15.05
N LEU A 293 11.95 20.60 16.02
CA LEU A 293 10.74 21.37 16.32
C LEU A 293 10.36 22.30 15.17
N ALA A 294 11.32 22.97 14.54
CA ALA A 294 11.08 23.83 13.39
C ALA A 294 10.51 23.04 12.20
N LEU A 295 11.02 21.84 11.92
CA LEU A 295 10.47 20.95 10.88
C LEU A 295 9.03 20.54 11.18
N LEU A 296 8.74 20.18 12.43
CA LEU A 296 7.39 19.81 12.85
C LEU A 296 6.43 21.00 12.73
N THR A 297 6.81 22.18 13.22
CA THR A 297 6.01 23.40 13.10
C THR A 297 5.77 23.78 11.65
N ALA A 298 6.80 23.72 10.79
CA ALA A 298 6.65 24.00 9.36
C ALA A 298 5.68 23.01 8.69
N HIS A 299 5.75 21.74 9.04
CA HIS A 299 4.83 20.72 8.53
C HIS A 299 3.38 20.99 8.95
N LEU A 300 3.13 21.24 10.24
CA LEU A 300 1.80 21.55 10.76
C LEU A 300 1.24 22.85 10.17
N ALA A 301 2.07 23.88 10.03
CA ALA A 301 1.69 25.13 9.39
C ALA A 301 1.33 24.92 7.91
N ALA A 302 2.10 24.11 7.17
CA ALA A 302 1.78 23.78 5.78
C ALA A 302 0.45 23.04 5.65
N LEU A 303 0.17 22.06 6.53
CA LEU A 303 -1.10 21.35 6.56
C LEU A 303 -2.27 22.31 6.86
N LEU A 304 -2.11 23.19 7.86
CA LEU A 304 -3.14 24.17 8.22
C LEU A 304 -3.41 25.17 7.09
N LEU A 305 -2.37 25.71 6.46
CA LEU A 305 -2.49 26.60 5.30
C LEU A 305 -3.21 25.90 4.14
N PHE A 306 -2.92 24.62 3.90
CA PHE A 306 -3.59 23.84 2.87
C PHE A 306 -5.09 23.65 3.17
N CYS A 307 -5.42 23.30 4.42
CA CYS A 307 -6.80 23.12 4.89
C CYS A 307 -7.62 24.43 4.81
N VAL A 308 -7.01 25.58 5.12
CA VAL A 308 -7.70 26.88 5.13
C VAL A 308 -7.81 27.48 3.73
N HIS A 309 -6.72 27.50 2.95
CA HIS A 309 -6.66 28.29 1.72
C HIS A 309 -6.89 27.48 0.44
N ARG A 310 -6.46 26.21 0.41
CA ARG A 310 -6.42 25.44 -0.85
C ARG A 310 -7.61 24.52 -1.02
N TRP A 311 -8.00 23.82 0.05
CA TRP A 311 -9.08 22.83 -0.01
C TRP A 311 -10.47 23.43 -0.21
N PRO A 312 -10.90 24.49 0.52
CA PRO A 312 -12.26 25.03 0.37
C PRO A 312 -12.54 25.56 -1.05
N ARG A 313 -11.53 26.14 -1.70
CA ARG A 313 -11.58 26.61 -3.09
C ARG A 313 -11.80 25.47 -4.10
N SER A 314 -11.44 24.24 -3.76
CA SER A 314 -11.69 23.07 -4.61
C SER A 314 -13.15 22.62 -4.54
N GLY A 315 -13.80 22.75 -3.39
CA GLY A 315 -15.22 22.42 -3.21
C GLY A 315 -16.15 23.38 -3.98
N GLN A 316 -15.84 24.69 -3.94
CA GLN A 316 -16.61 25.72 -4.66
C GLN A 316 -16.56 25.55 -6.18
N ARG A 317 -15.39 25.29 -6.77
CA ARG A 317 -15.26 25.01 -8.22
C ARG A 317 -16.00 23.76 -8.68
N THR A 318 -16.21 22.79 -7.79
CA THR A 318 -16.95 21.56 -8.11
C THR A 318 -18.46 21.81 -8.06
N ALA A 319 -18.92 22.70 -7.16
CA ALA A 319 -20.31 23.12 -7.08
C ALA A 319 -20.73 24.05 -8.25
N GLU A 320 -19.83 24.93 -8.70
CA GLU A 320 -20.07 25.83 -9.84
C GLU A 320 -20.04 25.12 -11.21
N GLY A 321 -19.36 23.97 -11.32
CA GLY A 321 -19.34 23.16 -12.55
C GLY A 321 -20.48 22.13 -12.67
N LEU A 322 -21.39 22.10 -11.70
CA LEU A 322 -22.59 21.25 -11.66
C LEU A 322 -23.90 22.07 -11.80
N GLN A 323 -23.80 23.38 -12.03
CA GLN A 323 -24.90 24.26 -12.46
C GLN A 323 -24.85 24.46 -13.98
#